data_AF-A0A8R7U635-F1
#
_entry.id   AF-A0A8R7U635-F1
#
_cell.length_a   1.000
_cell.length_b   1.000
_cell.length_c   1.000
_cell.angle_alpha   90.00
_cell.angle_beta   90.00
_cell.angle_gamma   90.00
#
_symmetry.space_group_name_H-M   'P 1'
#
loop_
_entity.id
_entity.type
_entity.pdbx_description
1 polymer ?
#
loop_
_entity_poly.entity_id
_entity_poly.type
_entity_poly.pdbx_seq_one_letter_code
_entity_poly.pdbx_strand_id
1 'polypeptide(L)'
;MGINKPDVRFVVHHSLSKSMETYYQESGRAGRDGLPSECVLYYRPGDVPRQSSMVFYENCGLQNLYDIARYCQSKKNCRRGAFFQHFGEAVQECNGMCDNCVSSIELKDIDATYHTKIIVSLLQEMQQNDQRATLLQLVDKFKTKWKHSGCSNEAVDLKKEEIEQLIVQLILDRVLKEEFQHTAYTTNAYVVLGPLWKPALQGNRPVKLTSAIHSQDSGDRFKSAKRNQMSNLEAKLDDLRRTISSRNGGIFPHAVLSTEQISLLNCHTPTTIAELEKLIGKVKTDKYGSDIIEVMWSETGSGKDSGDGAKRQKKDKGVVFVESSEEEG
;
A
#
# COMPACT_ATOMS: atom_id res chain seq x y z
N MET A 1 10.27 -0.36 17.23
CA MET A 1 10.42 0.97 17.88
C MET A 1 11.88 1.40 17.71
N GLY A 2 12.16 2.65 17.30
CA GLY A 2 13.55 3.16 17.21
C GLY A 2 14.05 3.56 15.81
N ILE A 3 13.33 3.26 14.73
CA ILE A 3 13.72 3.72 13.39
C ILE A 3 13.08 5.08 13.13
N ASN A 4 13.93 6.11 12.98
CA ASN A 4 13.56 7.49 12.63
C ASN A 4 14.31 7.95 11.38
N LYS A 5 14.14 7.24 10.27
CA LYS A 5 14.66 7.66 8.97
C LYS A 5 13.65 8.66 8.36
N PRO A 6 14.03 9.92 8.09
CA PRO A 6 13.06 10.93 7.66
C PRO A 6 12.60 10.75 6.21
N ASP A 7 13.48 10.20 5.35
CA ASP A 7 13.35 10.11 3.90
C ASP A 7 12.73 8.80 3.39
N VAL A 8 11.81 8.20 4.15
CA VAL A 8 11.09 6.98 3.72
C VAL A 8 9.97 7.36 2.75
N ARG A 9 10.10 6.95 1.48
CA ARG A 9 9.15 7.30 0.41
C ARG A 9 7.94 6.41 0.28
N PHE A 10 8.04 5.16 0.68
CA PHE A 10 6.90 4.27 0.67
C PHE A 10 6.93 3.30 1.86
N VAL A 11 5.74 2.93 2.31
CA VAL A 11 5.52 1.84 3.27
C VAL A 11 4.50 0.90 2.66
N VAL A 12 4.85 -0.38 2.56
CA VAL A 12 3.99 -1.41 1.98
C VAL A 12 3.63 -2.43 3.05
N HIS A 13 2.34 -2.58 3.30
CA HIS A 13 1.78 -3.63 4.13
C HIS A 13 1.40 -4.80 3.23
N HIS A 14 2.21 -5.86 3.28
CA HIS A 14 1.95 -7.09 2.55
C HIS A 14 0.70 -7.84 3.05
N SER A 15 0.37 -7.67 4.33
CA SER A 15 -0.76 -8.34 4.97
C SER A 15 -1.52 -7.36 5.86
N LEU A 16 -2.77 -7.70 6.16
CA LEU A 16 -3.63 -6.90 7.02
C LEU A 16 -3.02 -6.73 8.41
N SER A 17 -2.88 -5.48 8.88
CA SER A 17 -2.41 -5.20 10.24
C SER A 17 -3.43 -5.69 11.29
N LYS A 18 -2.97 -5.87 12.52
CA LYS A 18 -3.82 -6.30 13.66
C LYS A 18 -4.92 -5.30 14.01
N SER A 19 -4.65 -4.01 13.81
CA SER A 19 -5.55 -2.92 14.18
C SER A 19 -5.31 -1.68 13.34
N MET A 20 -6.28 -0.75 13.37
CA MET A 20 -6.19 0.53 12.70
C MET A 20 -5.04 1.39 13.25
N GLU A 21 -4.80 1.36 14.57
CA GLU A 21 -3.70 2.08 15.22
C GLU A 21 -2.34 1.52 14.84
N THR A 22 -2.23 0.19 14.74
CA THR A 22 -0.99 -0.47 14.30
C THR A 22 -0.65 -0.02 12.88
N TYR A 23 -1.65 -0.07 11.99
CA TYR A 23 -1.48 0.40 10.62
C TYR A 23 -1.12 1.89 10.56
N TYR A 24 -1.79 2.74 11.35
CA TYR A 24 -1.49 4.17 11.42
C TYR A 24 -0.04 4.44 11.87
N GLN A 25 0.41 3.75 12.93
CA GLN A 25 1.77 3.92 13.46
C GLN A 25 2.85 3.42 12.48
N GLU A 26 2.59 2.32 11.77
CA GLU A 26 3.52 1.72 10.80
C GLU A 26 3.60 2.56 9.52
N SER A 27 2.46 2.94 8.95
CA SER A 27 2.38 3.80 7.75
C SER A 27 2.88 5.22 8.00
N GLY A 28 2.63 5.78 9.18
CA GLY A 28 3.16 7.07 9.63
C GLY A 28 4.69 7.14 9.81
N ARG A 29 5.42 6.06 9.48
CA ARG A 29 6.88 6.10 9.33
C ARG A 29 7.32 6.67 7.99
N ALA A 30 6.44 6.72 7.00
CA ALA A 30 6.70 7.35 5.71
C ALA A 30 6.70 8.88 5.84
N GLY A 31 7.56 9.57 5.07
CA GLY A 31 7.43 11.01 4.84
C GLY A 31 7.60 11.93 6.06
N ARG A 32 8.50 11.62 7.00
CA ARG A 32 8.74 12.49 8.18
C ARG A 32 9.47 13.78 7.85
N ASP A 33 10.05 13.86 6.65
CA ASP A 33 10.55 15.10 6.02
C ASP A 33 9.43 15.98 5.43
N GLY A 34 8.16 15.56 5.53
CA GLY A 34 7.02 16.30 4.99
C GLY A 34 6.84 16.18 3.47
N LEU A 35 7.72 15.45 2.79
CA LEU A 35 7.62 15.23 1.35
C LEU A 35 6.59 14.13 1.03
N PRO A 36 5.94 14.21 -0.17
CA PRO A 36 4.99 13.21 -0.60
C PRO A 36 5.55 11.79 -0.49
N SER A 37 4.80 10.92 0.18
CA SER A 37 5.16 9.53 0.42
C SER A 37 3.91 8.65 0.32
N GLU A 38 4.08 7.39 -0.05
CA GLU A 38 2.99 6.48 -0.40
C GLU A 38 2.85 5.36 0.63
N CYS A 39 1.61 5.05 1.01
CA CYS A 39 1.30 3.95 1.93
C CYS A 39 0.35 2.99 1.22
N VAL A 40 0.79 1.76 0.98
CA VAL A 40 0.03 0.75 0.23
C VAL A 40 -0.25 -0.44 1.14
N LEU A 41 -1.51 -0.84 1.25
CA LEU A 41 -1.91 -2.03 1.98
C LEU A 41 -2.55 -3.04 1.01
N TYR A 42 -1.95 -4.23 0.94
CA TYR A 42 -2.55 -5.36 0.25
C TYR A 42 -3.58 -6.02 1.15
N TYR A 43 -4.83 -6.05 0.67
CA TYR A 43 -5.95 -6.62 1.39
C TYR A 43 -6.62 -7.72 0.57
N ARG A 44 -6.76 -8.89 1.20
CA ARG A 44 -7.61 -9.98 0.73
C ARG A 44 -8.58 -10.36 1.85
N PRO A 45 -9.89 -10.48 1.59
CA PRO A 45 -10.85 -10.90 2.62
C PRO A 45 -10.53 -12.30 3.19
N GLY A 46 -10.00 -13.21 2.37
CA GLY A 46 -9.52 -14.52 2.81
C GLY A 46 -8.39 -14.52 3.84
N ASP A 47 -7.68 -13.40 4.06
CA ASP A 47 -6.63 -13.30 5.08
C ASP A 47 -7.17 -12.94 6.47
N VAL A 48 -8.41 -12.46 6.55
CA VAL A 48 -9.03 -12.05 7.83
C VAL A 48 -9.07 -13.19 8.86
N PRO A 49 -9.47 -14.44 8.51
CA PRO A 49 -9.46 -15.55 9.46
C PRO A 49 -8.08 -15.90 10.01
N ARG A 50 -7.02 -15.70 9.21
CA ARG A 50 -5.64 -15.92 9.67
C ARG A 50 -5.26 -14.89 10.73
N GLN A 51 -5.62 -13.62 10.50
CA GLN A 51 -5.35 -12.55 11.44
C GLN A 51 -6.20 -12.68 12.70
N SER A 52 -7.48 -13.09 12.57
CA SER A 52 -8.41 -13.28 13.68
C SER A 52 -7.93 -14.37 14.64
N SER A 53 -7.43 -15.50 14.12
CA SER A 53 -6.81 -16.56 14.92
C SER A 53 -5.61 -16.11 15.73
N MET A 54 -4.86 -15.09 15.28
CA MET A 54 -3.69 -14.56 16.00
C MET A 54 -4.07 -13.56 17.10
N VAL A 55 -5.13 -12.77 16.89
CA VAL A 55 -5.55 -11.70 17.83
C VAL A 55 -6.68 -12.12 18.77
N PHE A 56 -7.26 -13.31 18.60
CA PHE A 56 -8.40 -13.79 19.40
C PHE A 56 -8.15 -13.78 20.92
N TYR A 57 -6.91 -14.06 21.36
CA TYR A 57 -6.54 -14.04 22.78
C TYR A 57 -6.27 -12.63 23.33
N GLU A 58 -6.09 -11.64 22.46
CA GLU A 58 -5.84 -10.27 22.86
C GLU A 58 -7.16 -9.61 23.30
N ASN A 59 -7.13 -8.86 24.40
CA ASN A 59 -8.29 -8.09 24.84
C ASN A 59 -8.70 -7.09 23.75
N CYS A 60 -9.94 -7.17 23.29
CA CYS A 60 -10.46 -6.38 22.16
C CYS A 60 -9.76 -6.63 20.81
N GLY A 61 -8.89 -7.64 20.69
CA GLY A 61 -8.11 -7.90 19.46
C GLY A 61 -8.99 -8.12 18.23
N LEU A 62 -10.07 -8.89 18.38
CA LEU A 62 -11.04 -9.09 17.29
C LEU A 62 -11.77 -7.81 16.88
N GLN A 63 -12.14 -6.96 17.84
CA GLN A 63 -12.84 -5.70 17.55
C GLN A 63 -11.92 -4.78 16.73
N ASN A 64 -10.68 -4.62 17.19
CA ASN A 64 -9.65 -3.84 16.52
C ASN A 64 -9.35 -4.35 15.09
N LEU A 65 -9.30 -5.67 14.92
CA LEU A 65 -9.13 -6.30 13.61
C LEU A 65 -10.32 -6.01 12.69
N TYR A 66 -11.54 -6.11 13.22
CA TYR A 66 -12.74 -5.82 12.46
C TYR A 66 -12.82 -4.35 12.04
N ASP A 67 -12.28 -3.42 12.82
CA ASP A 67 -12.23 -2.00 12.44
C ASP A 67 -11.30 -1.76 11.26
N ILE A 68 -10.11 -2.36 11.23
CA ILE A 68 -9.24 -2.26 10.06
C ILE A 68 -9.80 -3.03 8.85
N ALA A 69 -10.50 -4.15 9.06
CA ALA A 69 -11.20 -4.85 7.97
C ALA A 69 -12.31 -3.97 7.37
N ARG A 70 -13.08 -3.23 8.19
CA ARG A 70 -14.06 -2.22 7.72
C ARG A 70 -13.37 -1.10 6.94
N TYR A 71 -12.24 -0.61 7.44
CA TYR A 71 -11.42 0.37 6.73
C TYR A 71 -11.07 -0.13 5.33
N CYS A 72 -10.54 -1.35 5.20
CA CYS A 72 -10.16 -1.93 3.90
C CYS A 72 -11.36 -2.12 2.95
N GLN A 73 -12.51 -2.57 3.45
CA GLN A 73 -13.71 -2.80 2.64
C GLN A 73 -14.43 -1.51 2.21
N SER A 74 -14.23 -0.40 2.92
CA SER A 74 -14.81 0.88 2.57
C SER A 74 -14.22 1.43 1.27
N LYS A 75 -15.02 1.42 0.20
CA LYS A 75 -14.68 2.00 -1.11
C LYS A 75 -15.19 3.43 -1.31
N LYS A 76 -16.17 3.87 -0.50
CA LYS A 76 -16.85 5.17 -0.63
C LYS A 76 -16.25 6.24 0.29
N ASN A 77 -15.94 5.88 1.53
CA ASN A 77 -15.50 6.86 2.52
C ASN A 77 -14.02 7.19 2.34
N CYS A 78 -13.65 8.46 2.55
CA CYS A 78 -12.27 8.90 2.54
C CYS A 78 -11.41 8.11 3.55
N ARG A 79 -10.22 7.66 3.15
CA ARG A 79 -9.28 6.96 4.04
C ARG A 79 -8.84 7.81 5.23
N ARG A 80 -8.55 9.10 5.00
CA ARG A 80 -8.21 10.04 6.10
C ARG A 80 -9.38 10.27 7.03
N GLY A 81 -10.59 10.44 6.47
CA GLY A 81 -11.82 10.56 7.26
C GLY A 81 -12.04 9.36 8.19
N ALA A 82 -11.73 8.15 7.73
CA ALA A 82 -11.81 6.96 8.56
C ALA A 82 -10.83 6.99 9.76
N PHE A 83 -9.61 7.49 9.58
CA PHE A 83 -8.68 7.70 10.71
C PHE A 83 -9.19 8.75 11.69
N PHE A 84 -9.64 9.91 11.21
CA PHE A 84 -10.16 10.96 12.09
C PHE A 84 -11.36 10.46 12.91
N GLN A 85 -12.29 9.75 12.28
CA GLN A 85 -13.42 9.14 12.97
C GLN A 85 -12.96 8.12 14.03
N HIS A 86 -11.96 7.31 13.72
CA HIS A 86 -11.41 6.31 14.63
C HIS A 86 -10.76 6.93 15.88
N PHE A 87 -10.00 8.02 15.70
CA PHE A 87 -9.34 8.73 16.81
C PHE A 87 -10.21 9.80 17.49
N GLY A 88 -11.43 10.02 17.01
CA GLY A 88 -12.33 11.05 17.56
C GLY A 88 -11.89 12.48 17.25
N GLU A 89 -11.13 12.68 16.18
CA GLU A 89 -10.64 13.98 15.71
C GLU A 89 -11.61 14.62 14.71
N ALA A 90 -11.54 15.95 14.56
CA ALA A 90 -12.34 16.67 13.58
C ALA A 90 -11.90 16.30 12.15
N VAL A 91 -12.88 15.92 11.32
CA VAL A 91 -12.62 15.52 9.92
C VAL A 91 -12.08 16.70 9.12
N GLN A 92 -10.91 16.51 8.52
CA GLN A 92 -10.30 17.48 7.59
C GLN A 92 -10.45 17.01 6.14
N GLU A 93 -10.38 17.97 5.21
CA GLU A 93 -10.44 17.69 3.78
C GLU A 93 -9.22 16.87 3.31
N CYS A 94 -9.47 15.88 2.45
CA CYS A 94 -8.43 14.97 1.98
C CYS A 94 -7.57 15.58 0.87
N ASN A 95 -8.09 16.55 0.12
CA ASN A 95 -7.44 17.16 -1.05
C ASN A 95 -6.97 16.13 -2.10
N GLY A 96 -7.73 15.03 -2.28
CA GLY A 96 -7.38 14.00 -3.27
C GLY A 96 -6.11 13.21 -2.93
N MET A 97 -5.76 13.07 -1.64
CA MET A 97 -4.54 12.37 -1.22
C MET A 97 -4.74 10.87 -0.91
N CYS A 98 -5.91 10.30 -1.17
CA CYS A 98 -6.18 8.87 -0.99
C CYS A 98 -6.87 8.26 -2.21
N ASP A 99 -6.73 6.94 -2.35
CA ASP A 99 -7.34 6.12 -3.40
C ASP A 99 -8.83 6.39 -3.57
N ASN A 100 -9.62 6.36 -2.49
CA ASN A 100 -11.07 6.54 -2.55
C ASN A 100 -11.48 7.95 -3.00
N CYS A 101 -10.69 8.98 -2.71
CA CYS A 101 -10.99 10.36 -3.13
C CYS A 101 -10.52 10.67 -4.57
N VAL A 102 -9.49 9.96 -5.05
CA VAL A 102 -8.97 10.10 -6.42
C VAL A 102 -9.73 9.22 -7.40
N SER A 103 -10.23 8.08 -6.93
CA SER A 103 -10.92 7.09 -7.75
C SER A 103 -12.17 7.70 -8.38
N SER A 104 -12.22 7.68 -9.71
CA SER A 104 -13.41 7.98 -10.52
C SER A 104 -14.21 6.71 -10.85
N ILE A 105 -13.96 5.60 -10.15
CA ILE A 105 -14.60 4.32 -10.45
C ILE A 105 -16.07 4.38 -10.01
N GLU A 106 -16.97 4.08 -10.95
CA GLU A 106 -18.38 3.91 -10.62
C GLU A 106 -18.58 2.65 -9.75
N LEU A 107 -19.17 2.88 -8.58
CA LEU A 107 -19.47 1.84 -7.61
C LEU A 107 -20.91 1.39 -7.78
N LYS A 108 -21.12 0.09 -7.97
CA LYS A 108 -22.44 -0.53 -8.00
C LYS A 108 -22.71 -1.21 -6.67
N ASP A 109 -23.84 -0.88 -6.06
CA ASP A 109 -24.35 -1.64 -4.93
C ASP A 109 -25.18 -2.81 -5.48
N ILE A 110 -24.69 -4.02 -5.26
CA ILE A 110 -25.37 -5.27 -5.59
C ILE A 110 -26.17 -5.70 -4.37
N ASP A 111 -27.45 -5.99 -4.53
CA ASP A 111 -28.25 -6.57 -3.46
C ASP A 111 -27.83 -8.03 -3.23
N ALA A 112 -27.17 -8.26 -2.10
CA ALA A 112 -26.67 -9.57 -1.68
C ALA A 112 -27.58 -10.24 -0.64
N THR A 113 -28.81 -9.75 -0.47
CA THR A 113 -29.78 -10.31 0.49
C THR A 113 -30.11 -11.76 0.18
N TYR A 114 -30.30 -12.12 -1.10
CA TYR A 114 -30.57 -13.50 -1.49
C TYR A 114 -29.37 -14.43 -1.24
N HIS A 115 -28.16 -14.00 -1.59
CA HIS A 115 -26.94 -14.75 -1.28
C HIS A 115 -26.78 -14.97 0.23
N THR A 116 -27.08 -13.95 1.04
CA THR A 116 -27.05 -14.04 2.50
C THR A 116 -28.01 -15.11 3.04
N LYS A 117 -29.24 -15.17 2.51
CA LYS A 117 -30.21 -16.21 2.90
C LYS A 117 -29.69 -17.62 2.64
N ILE A 118 -29.03 -17.84 1.50
CA ILE A 118 -28.44 -19.14 1.15
C ILE A 118 -27.25 -19.47 2.06
N ILE A 119 -26.38 -18.51 2.35
CA ILE A 119 -25.23 -18.72 3.25
C ILE A 119 -25.73 -19.11 4.65
N VAL A 120 -26.74 -18.39 5.17
CA VAL A 120 -27.33 -18.67 6.48
C VAL A 120 -28.04 -20.02 6.50
N SER A 121 -28.80 -20.38 5.46
CA SER A 121 -29.46 -21.69 5.39
C SER A 121 -28.46 -22.84 5.30
N LEU A 122 -27.37 -22.67 4.53
CA LEU A 122 -26.28 -23.62 4.45
C LEU A 122 -25.61 -23.83 5.82
N LEU A 123 -25.31 -22.74 6.55
CA LEU A 123 -24.74 -22.87 7.90
C LEU A 123 -25.70 -23.52 8.89
N GLN A 124 -27.01 -23.27 8.76
CA GLN A 124 -28.03 -23.92 9.58
C GLN A 124 -28.09 -25.44 9.33
N GLU A 125 -28.09 -25.86 8.07
CA GLU A 125 -28.03 -27.29 7.69
C GLU A 125 -26.73 -27.94 8.20
N MET A 126 -25.60 -27.24 8.09
CA MET A 126 -24.32 -27.73 8.58
C MET A 126 -24.32 -27.89 10.10
N GLN A 127 -24.91 -26.95 10.85
CA GLN A 127 -25.03 -27.04 12.29
C GLN A 127 -25.95 -28.19 12.74
N GLN A 128 -27.02 -28.49 11.99
CA GLN A 128 -27.88 -29.65 12.25
C GLN A 128 -27.16 -30.99 12.04
N ASN A 129 -26.23 -31.02 11.08
CA ASN A 129 -25.41 -32.19 10.77
C ASN A 129 -24.08 -32.25 11.54
N ASP A 130 -23.90 -31.39 12.55
CA ASP A 130 -22.67 -31.25 13.35
C ASP A 130 -21.38 -31.04 12.51
N GLN A 131 -21.52 -30.36 11.38
CA GLN A 131 -20.40 -30.02 10.49
C GLN A 131 -19.93 -28.58 10.72
N ARG A 132 -18.60 -28.39 10.72
CA ARG A 132 -17.95 -27.07 10.81
C ARG A 132 -17.31 -26.71 9.47
N ALA A 133 -17.32 -25.43 9.10
CA ALA A 133 -16.65 -24.92 7.90
C ALA A 133 -15.81 -23.69 8.22
N THR A 134 -14.60 -23.66 7.66
CA THR A 134 -13.80 -22.42 7.59
C THR A 134 -14.38 -21.49 6.52
N LEU A 135 -13.95 -20.22 6.50
CA LEU A 135 -14.41 -19.24 5.52
C LEU A 135 -14.24 -19.74 4.08
N LEU A 136 -13.05 -20.27 3.73
CA LEU A 136 -12.78 -20.77 2.38
C LEU A 136 -13.63 -22.01 2.02
N GLN A 137 -13.81 -22.93 2.97
CA GLN A 137 -14.69 -24.09 2.78
C GLN A 137 -16.15 -23.67 2.60
N LEU A 138 -16.59 -22.63 3.30
CA LEU A 138 -17.93 -22.06 3.16
C LEU A 138 -18.14 -21.44 1.77
N VAL A 139 -17.14 -20.73 1.24
CA VAL A 139 -17.16 -20.20 -0.13
C VAL A 139 -17.34 -21.33 -1.16
N ASP A 140 -16.58 -22.42 -1.01
CA ASP A 140 -16.62 -23.55 -1.96
C ASP A 140 -17.95 -24.33 -1.88
N LYS A 141 -18.48 -24.54 -0.66
CA LYS A 141 -19.81 -25.15 -0.46
C LYS A 141 -20.93 -24.25 -0.98
N PHE A 142 -20.84 -22.94 -0.75
CA PHE A 142 -21.79 -21.96 -1.29
C PHE A 142 -21.82 -22.01 -2.82
N LYS A 143 -20.67 -22.03 -3.49
CA LYS A 143 -20.60 -22.13 -4.96
C LYS A 143 -21.23 -23.43 -5.48
N THR A 144 -21.01 -24.54 -4.79
CA THR A 144 -21.62 -25.82 -5.15
C THR A 144 -23.14 -25.76 -5.00
N LYS A 145 -23.65 -25.29 -3.85
CA LYS A 145 -25.10 -25.13 -3.61
C LYS A 145 -25.73 -24.12 -4.57
N TRP A 146 -25.02 -23.05 -4.92
CA TRP A 146 -25.46 -22.05 -5.89
C TRP A 146 -25.67 -22.65 -7.28
N LYS A 147 -24.70 -23.44 -7.77
CA LYS A 147 -24.83 -24.17 -9.05
C LYS A 147 -26.01 -25.14 -9.08
N HIS A 148 -26.25 -25.84 -7.99
CA HIS A 148 -27.35 -26.82 -7.89
C HIS A 148 -28.72 -26.18 -7.63
N SER A 149 -28.77 -24.98 -7.06
CA SER A 149 -30.03 -24.31 -6.71
C SER A 149 -30.82 -23.82 -7.93
N GLY A 150 -30.27 -23.94 -9.15
CA GLY A 150 -30.99 -23.74 -10.41
C GLY A 150 -31.82 -22.45 -10.45
N CYS A 151 -31.32 -21.40 -9.79
CA CYS A 151 -32.13 -20.24 -9.47
C CYS A 151 -32.04 -19.17 -10.56
N SER A 152 -33.18 -18.54 -10.76
CA SER A 152 -33.64 -17.64 -11.82
C SER A 152 -32.72 -16.46 -12.12
N ASN A 153 -32.84 -15.97 -13.37
CA ASN A 153 -32.14 -14.86 -14.05
C ASN A 153 -32.00 -13.51 -13.29
N GLU A 154 -32.43 -13.41 -12.04
CA GLU A 154 -32.51 -12.16 -11.26
C GLU A 154 -31.32 -11.96 -10.30
N ALA A 155 -30.67 -13.05 -9.84
CA ALA A 155 -29.57 -12.95 -8.90
C ALA A 155 -28.20 -13.07 -9.58
N VAL A 156 -27.33 -12.08 -9.34
CA VAL A 156 -26.02 -11.95 -10.00
C VAL A 156 -25.07 -13.04 -9.53
N ASP A 157 -24.37 -13.71 -10.46
CA ASP A 157 -23.31 -14.65 -10.10
C ASP A 157 -22.08 -13.89 -9.57
N LEU A 158 -21.70 -14.17 -8.32
CA LEU A 158 -20.60 -13.48 -7.64
C LEU A 158 -19.28 -14.21 -7.84
N LYS A 159 -18.20 -13.44 -8.05
CA LYS A 159 -16.84 -13.99 -8.12
C LYS A 159 -16.40 -14.55 -6.77
N LYS A 160 -15.33 -15.36 -6.75
CA LYS A 160 -14.82 -15.97 -5.50
C LYS A 160 -14.49 -14.88 -4.47
N GLU A 161 -13.83 -13.83 -4.91
CA GLU A 161 -13.36 -12.71 -4.10
C GLU A 161 -14.54 -11.91 -3.53
N GLU A 162 -15.63 -11.75 -4.30
CA GLU A 162 -16.85 -11.07 -3.88
C GLU A 162 -17.61 -11.89 -2.83
N ILE A 163 -17.61 -13.22 -2.93
CA ILE A 163 -18.17 -14.11 -1.90
C ILE A 163 -17.32 -14.07 -0.63
N GLU A 164 -15.99 -14.11 -0.75
CA GLU A 164 -15.08 -13.92 0.39
C GLU A 164 -15.37 -12.56 1.08
N GLN A 165 -15.51 -11.48 0.29
CA GLN A 165 -15.85 -10.15 0.82
C GLN A 165 -17.23 -10.15 1.51
N LEU A 166 -18.24 -10.76 0.91
CA LEU A 166 -19.58 -10.86 1.47
C LEU A 166 -19.57 -11.60 2.81
N ILE A 167 -18.87 -12.74 2.92
CA ILE A 167 -18.80 -13.48 4.19
C ILE A 167 -18.14 -12.64 5.28
N VAL A 168 -17.03 -11.96 4.97
CA VAL A 168 -16.39 -11.07 5.94
C VAL A 168 -17.34 -9.92 6.32
N GLN A 169 -18.04 -9.32 5.37
CA GLN A 169 -19.03 -8.28 5.66
C GLN A 169 -20.14 -8.78 6.60
N LEU A 170 -20.63 -10.01 6.41
CA LEU A 170 -21.63 -10.62 7.28
C LEU A 170 -21.11 -10.90 8.70
N ILE A 171 -19.81 -11.22 8.84
CA ILE A 171 -19.15 -11.31 10.14
C ILE A 171 -19.09 -9.92 10.81
N LEU A 172 -18.68 -8.89 10.05
CA LEU A 172 -18.62 -7.50 10.54
C LEU A 172 -19.98 -6.96 10.98
N ASP A 173 -21.06 -7.37 10.31
CA ASP A 173 -22.46 -7.02 10.57
C ASP A 173 -23.11 -7.84 11.70
N ARG A 174 -22.36 -8.79 12.30
CA ARG A 174 -22.78 -9.72 13.35
C ARG A 174 -23.91 -10.68 12.94
N VAL A 175 -24.12 -10.87 11.64
CA VAL A 175 -24.99 -11.90 11.08
C VAL A 175 -24.32 -13.26 11.21
N LEU A 176 -23.01 -13.29 10.97
CA LEU A 176 -22.13 -14.44 11.20
C LEU A 176 -21.17 -14.13 12.35
N LYS A 177 -20.55 -15.17 12.90
CA LYS A 177 -19.55 -15.08 13.96
C LYS A 177 -18.43 -16.07 13.67
N GLU A 178 -17.21 -15.74 14.09
CA GLU A 178 -16.09 -16.68 14.11
C GLU A 178 -16.04 -17.45 15.44
N GLU A 179 -15.86 -18.77 15.36
CA GLU A 179 -15.57 -19.67 16.48
C GLU A 179 -14.17 -20.25 16.31
N PHE A 180 -13.36 -20.17 17.36
CA PHE A 180 -11.97 -20.59 17.33
C PHE A 180 -11.82 -21.94 18.03
N GLN A 181 -11.14 -22.88 17.37
CA GLN A 181 -10.81 -24.17 17.96
C GLN A 181 -9.31 -24.42 17.88
N HIS A 182 -8.75 -24.83 19.01
CA HIS A 182 -7.34 -25.14 19.12
C HIS A 182 -7.08 -26.59 18.71
N THR A 183 -6.17 -26.74 17.76
CA THR A 183 -5.51 -28.02 17.49
C THR A 183 -4.12 -27.99 18.11
N ALA A 184 -3.39 -29.10 18.05
CA ALA A 184 -2.05 -29.20 18.65
C ALA A 184 -1.05 -28.14 18.14
N TYR A 185 -1.25 -27.61 16.92
CA TYR A 185 -0.28 -26.71 16.27
C TYR A 185 -0.89 -25.37 15.82
N THR A 186 -2.21 -25.31 15.60
CA THR A 186 -2.86 -24.11 15.04
C THR A 186 -4.22 -23.83 15.68
N THR A 187 -4.57 -22.56 15.73
CA THR A 187 -5.93 -22.10 16.03
C THR A 187 -6.68 -21.92 14.71
N ASN A 188 -7.69 -22.75 14.48
CA ASN A 188 -8.52 -22.66 13.28
C ASN A 188 -9.77 -21.81 13.57
N ALA A 189 -10.09 -20.91 12.64
CA ALA A 189 -11.30 -20.09 12.68
C ALA A 189 -12.40 -20.72 11.82
N TYR A 190 -13.49 -21.12 12.47
CA TYR A 190 -14.70 -21.63 11.84
C TYR A 190 -15.78 -20.55 11.81
N VAL A 191 -16.64 -20.58 10.80
CA VAL A 191 -17.75 -19.63 10.67
C VAL A 191 -19.02 -20.27 11.21
N VAL A 192 -19.69 -19.58 12.12
CA VAL A 192 -20.95 -20.00 12.74
C VAL A 192 -22.00 -18.90 12.64
N LEU A 193 -23.26 -19.24 12.94
CA LEU A 193 -24.36 -18.29 12.96
C LEU A 193 -24.17 -17.26 14.08
N GLY A 194 -24.19 -15.96 13.73
CA GLY A 194 -24.09 -14.84 14.66
C GLY A 194 -25.45 -14.39 15.18
N PRO A 195 -25.53 -13.54 16.21
CA PRO A 195 -26.79 -13.21 16.89
C PRO A 195 -27.89 -12.64 15.97
N LEU A 196 -27.51 -11.99 14.86
CA LEU A 196 -28.43 -11.34 13.92
C LEU A 196 -28.77 -12.21 12.70
N TRP A 197 -28.58 -13.53 12.77
CA TRP A 197 -28.85 -14.44 11.66
C TRP A 197 -30.35 -14.59 11.32
N LYS A 198 -31.26 -14.58 12.32
CA LYS A 198 -32.70 -14.79 12.10
C LYS A 198 -33.34 -13.68 11.25
N PRO A 199 -33.13 -12.38 11.54
CA PRO A 199 -33.67 -11.31 10.70
C PRO A 199 -33.11 -11.31 9.29
N ALA A 200 -31.84 -11.71 9.11
CA ALA A 200 -31.22 -11.83 7.80
C ALA A 200 -31.87 -12.95 6.96
N LEU A 201 -32.18 -14.09 7.57
CA LEU A 201 -32.89 -15.19 6.90
C LEU A 201 -34.31 -14.78 6.45
N GLN A 202 -35.02 -14.03 7.28
CA GLN A 202 -36.35 -13.50 6.96
C GLN A 202 -36.31 -12.44 5.85
N GLY A 203 -35.14 -11.86 5.56
CA GLY A 203 -34.98 -10.77 4.58
C GLY A 203 -35.30 -9.38 5.13
N ASN A 204 -35.47 -9.25 6.45
CA ASN A 204 -35.75 -7.97 7.11
C ASN A 204 -34.51 -7.07 7.23
N ARG A 205 -33.33 -7.56 6.80
CA ARG A 205 -32.09 -6.79 6.76
C ARG A 205 -31.48 -6.90 5.36
N PRO A 206 -31.69 -5.91 4.48
CA PRO A 206 -31.08 -5.93 3.16
C PRO A 206 -29.56 -5.75 3.28
N VAL A 207 -28.81 -6.64 2.64
CA VAL A 207 -27.34 -6.59 2.63
C VAL A 207 -26.90 -6.11 1.25
N LYS A 208 -26.21 -4.98 1.19
CA LYS A 208 -25.66 -4.43 -0.06
C LYS A 208 -24.16 -4.68 -0.10
N LEU A 209 -23.70 -5.24 -1.20
CA LEU A 209 -22.28 -5.42 -1.49
C LEU A 209 -21.86 -4.38 -2.53
N THR A 210 -20.88 -3.55 -2.19
CA THR A 210 -20.35 -2.55 -3.14
C THR A 210 -19.24 -3.18 -4.00
N SER A 211 -19.54 -3.39 -5.28
CA SER A 211 -18.58 -3.84 -6.29
C SER A 211 -18.17 -2.70 -7.21
N ALA A 212 -16.93 -2.75 -7.68
CA ALA A 212 -16.40 -1.76 -8.62
C ALA A 212 -16.76 -2.21 -10.04
N ILE A 213 -17.43 -1.35 -10.82
CA ILE A 213 -17.61 -1.62 -12.24
C ILE A 213 -16.29 -1.30 -12.93
N HIS A 214 -15.52 -2.32 -13.30
CA HIS A 214 -14.47 -2.14 -14.28
C HIS A 214 -15.15 -2.06 -15.66
N SER A 215 -15.45 -0.86 -16.14
CA SER A 215 -15.60 -0.65 -17.57
C SER A 215 -14.25 -1.02 -18.19
N GLN A 216 -14.22 -2.11 -18.95
CA GLN A 216 -13.09 -2.41 -19.82
C GLN A 216 -13.08 -1.38 -20.95
N ASP A 217 -12.62 -0.17 -20.64
CA ASP A 217 -12.10 0.76 -21.62
C ASP A 217 -11.34 1.87 -20.90
N SER A 218 -10.04 1.66 -20.81
CA SER A 218 -8.97 2.66 -20.86
C SER A 218 -7.71 2.03 -20.27
N GLY A 219 -6.94 1.41 -21.16
CA GLY A 219 -5.53 1.25 -20.92
C GLY A 219 -4.88 2.60 -20.64
N ASP A 220 -3.82 2.53 -19.85
CA ASP A 220 -2.70 3.47 -19.83
C ASP A 220 -3.00 4.92 -19.37
N ARG A 221 -2.64 5.22 -18.11
CA ARG A 221 -2.30 6.60 -17.68
C ARG A 221 -1.57 6.70 -16.33
N PHE A 222 -1.32 5.59 -15.63
CA PHE A 222 -0.70 5.63 -14.30
C PHE A 222 0.85 5.52 -14.27
N LYS A 223 1.53 5.62 -15.42
CA LYS A 223 3.01 5.45 -15.48
C LYS A 223 3.84 6.60 -16.08
N SER A 224 3.28 7.77 -16.40
CA SER A 224 4.10 8.84 -17.01
C SER A 224 3.90 10.28 -16.51
N ALA A 225 3.20 10.50 -15.39
CA ALA A 225 2.93 11.87 -14.91
C ALA A 225 3.78 12.36 -13.72
N LYS A 226 4.72 11.55 -13.19
CA LYS A 226 5.49 11.90 -11.97
C LYS A 226 7.01 11.70 -12.07
N ARG A 227 7.56 11.55 -13.28
CA ARG A 227 9.01 11.46 -13.51
C ARG A 227 9.60 12.68 -14.23
N ASN A 228 8.79 13.67 -14.57
CA ASN A 228 9.24 14.93 -15.15
C ASN A 228 9.04 16.08 -14.17
N GLN A 229 9.96 16.18 -13.21
CA GLN A 229 10.51 17.42 -12.68
C GLN A 229 11.63 17.05 -11.70
N MET A 230 12.64 16.32 -12.18
CA MET A 230 13.99 16.55 -11.67
C MET A 230 14.68 17.36 -12.75
N SER A 231 15.27 18.51 -12.40
CA SER A 231 16.13 19.19 -13.35
C SER A 231 17.31 18.27 -13.68
N ASN A 232 17.88 18.38 -14.89
CA ASN A 232 19.09 17.63 -15.26
C ASN A 232 20.23 17.84 -14.24
N LEU A 233 20.23 18.99 -13.55
CA LEU A 233 21.16 19.36 -12.51
C LEU A 233 20.93 18.57 -11.20
N GLU A 234 19.68 18.35 -10.77
CA GLU A 234 19.36 17.55 -9.58
C GLU A 234 19.77 16.08 -9.73
N ALA A 235 19.63 15.51 -10.94
CA ALA A 235 20.10 14.17 -11.23
C ALA A 235 21.63 14.05 -11.12
N LYS A 236 22.35 15.00 -11.70
CA LYS A 236 23.83 15.04 -11.65
C LYS A 236 24.37 15.28 -10.24
N LEU A 237 23.70 16.12 -9.45
CA LEU A 237 24.03 16.32 -8.04
C LEU A 237 23.75 15.06 -7.19
N ASP A 238 22.70 14.29 -7.52
CA ASP A 238 22.44 13.00 -6.87
C ASP A 238 23.49 11.94 -7.25
N ASP A 239 23.94 11.92 -8.50
CA ASP A 239 25.01 11.02 -8.97
C ASP A 239 26.37 11.37 -8.33
N LEU A 240 26.68 12.65 -8.19
CA LEU A 240 27.85 13.12 -7.44
C LEU A 240 27.77 12.73 -5.96
N ARG A 241 26.60 12.89 -5.33
CA ARG A 241 26.34 12.44 -3.96
C ARG A 241 26.61 10.95 -3.78
N ARG A 242 26.20 10.11 -4.75
CA ARG A 242 26.46 8.66 -4.74
C ARG A 242 27.95 8.34 -4.94
N THR A 243 28.61 9.06 -5.85
CA THR A 243 30.05 8.86 -6.12
C THR A 243 30.92 9.18 -4.91
N ILE A 244 30.64 10.31 -4.24
CA ILE A 244 31.34 10.73 -3.02
C ILE A 244 31.08 9.76 -1.85
N SER A 245 29.83 9.28 -1.72
CA SER A 245 29.47 8.27 -0.73
C SER A 245 30.25 6.97 -0.92
N SER A 246 30.40 6.50 -2.16
CA SER A 246 31.18 5.31 -2.51
C SER A 246 32.69 5.51 -2.30
N ARG A 247 33.23 6.69 -2.63
CA ARG A 247 34.66 7.01 -2.49
C ARG A 247 35.11 7.07 -1.02
N ASN A 248 34.23 7.51 -0.14
CA ASN A 248 34.56 7.72 1.27
C ASN A 248 34.16 6.53 2.16
N GLY A 249 33.75 5.38 1.58
CA GLY A 249 33.75 4.06 2.21
C GLY A 249 33.11 3.98 3.61
N GLY A 250 31.93 4.58 3.81
CA GLY A 250 31.23 4.53 5.10
C GLY A 250 30.28 5.69 5.42
N ILE A 251 30.11 6.64 4.51
CA ILE A 251 29.21 7.80 4.70
C ILE A 251 27.96 7.59 3.85
N PHE A 252 26.79 7.57 4.47
CA PHE A 252 25.52 7.45 3.74
C PHE A 252 25.29 8.65 2.81
N PRO A 253 24.67 8.48 1.63
CA PRO A 253 24.46 9.56 0.65
C PRO A 253 23.83 10.83 1.24
N HIS A 254 22.81 10.68 2.10
CA HIS A 254 22.11 11.80 2.75
C HIS A 254 22.99 12.62 3.71
N ALA A 255 24.09 12.05 4.24
CA ALA A 255 25.02 12.76 5.11
C ALA A 255 25.97 13.67 4.32
N VAL A 256 26.25 13.34 3.05
CA VAL A 256 27.01 14.17 2.12
C VAL A 256 26.17 15.40 1.74
N LEU A 257 25.03 15.19 1.08
CA LEU A 257 24.06 16.23 0.72
C LEU A 257 22.64 15.75 0.99
N SER A 258 21.86 16.54 1.74
CA SER A 258 20.43 16.26 1.89
C SER A 258 19.68 16.57 0.59
N THR A 259 18.53 15.94 0.38
CA THR A 259 17.70 16.20 -0.80
C THR A 259 17.19 17.65 -0.82
N GLU A 260 16.95 18.25 0.35
CA GLU A 260 16.64 19.68 0.49
C GLU A 260 17.80 20.58 0.03
N GLN A 261 19.04 20.22 0.41
CA GLN A 261 20.24 20.95 -0.03
C GLN A 261 20.42 20.88 -1.55
N ILE A 262 20.16 19.72 -2.17
CA ILE A 262 20.23 19.56 -3.63
C ILE A 262 19.18 20.44 -4.32
N SER A 263 17.95 20.48 -3.80
CA SER A 263 16.90 21.34 -4.35
C SER A 263 17.23 22.83 -4.18
N LEU A 264 17.79 23.24 -3.04
CA LEU A 264 18.24 24.62 -2.80
C LEU A 264 19.37 25.04 -3.74
N LEU A 265 20.31 24.14 -4.04
CA LEU A 265 21.40 24.39 -5.00
C LEU A 265 20.87 24.56 -6.43
N ASN A 266 19.85 23.81 -6.79
CA ASN A 266 19.17 23.92 -8.07
C ASN A 266 18.45 25.27 -8.23
N CYS A 267 17.88 25.82 -7.14
CA CYS A 267 17.21 27.13 -7.18
C CYS A 267 18.17 28.33 -7.22
N HIS A 268 19.30 28.27 -6.52
CA HIS A 268 20.18 29.43 -6.32
C HIS A 268 21.40 29.47 -7.26
N THR A 269 21.77 28.35 -7.88
CA THR A 269 22.94 28.21 -8.78
C THR A 269 24.17 29.03 -8.31
N PRO A 270 24.69 28.83 -7.08
CA PRO A 270 25.85 29.57 -6.59
C PRO A 270 27.07 29.33 -7.48
N THR A 271 27.75 30.40 -7.89
CA THR A 271 28.96 30.32 -8.74
C THR A 271 30.26 30.52 -7.94
N THR A 272 30.14 30.88 -6.66
CA THR A 272 31.26 31.16 -5.76
C THR A 272 31.26 30.26 -4.53
N ILE A 273 32.45 29.94 -4.03
CA ILE A 273 32.65 29.10 -2.82
C ILE A 273 31.97 29.75 -1.59
N ALA A 274 31.96 31.08 -1.51
CA ALA A 274 31.35 31.82 -0.41
C ALA A 274 29.80 31.73 -0.39
N GLU A 275 29.14 31.71 -1.55
CA GLU A 275 27.70 31.49 -1.65
C GLU A 275 27.32 30.04 -1.31
N LEU A 276 28.16 29.09 -1.74
CA LEU A 276 28.00 27.67 -1.42
C LEU A 276 28.13 27.39 0.08
N GLU A 277 29.06 28.06 0.76
CA GLU A 277 29.26 28.02 2.20
C GLU A 277 28.02 28.45 2.99
N LYS A 278 27.28 29.43 2.48
CA LYS A 278 26.04 29.91 3.10
C LYS A 278 24.89 28.89 2.98
N LEU A 279 24.90 28.05 1.94
CA LEU A 279 23.83 27.08 1.65
C LEU A 279 24.09 25.68 2.24
N ILE A 280 25.34 25.23 2.26
CA ILE A 280 25.72 23.86 2.65
C ILE A 280 26.51 23.83 3.98
N GLY A 281 27.10 24.96 4.38
CA GLY A 281 27.90 25.11 5.60
C GLY A 281 29.38 24.76 5.43
N LYS A 282 30.24 25.46 6.19
CA LYS A 282 31.73 25.40 6.15
C LYS A 282 32.32 24.00 5.97
N VAL A 283 31.96 23.07 6.86
CA VAL A 283 32.55 21.71 6.91
C VAL A 283 32.27 20.90 5.63
N LYS A 284 31.13 21.12 4.98
CA LYS A 284 30.75 20.42 3.74
C LYS A 284 31.35 21.11 2.52
N THR A 285 31.40 22.44 2.53
CA THR A 285 32.06 23.23 1.47
C THR A 285 33.55 22.94 1.40
N ASP A 286 34.23 22.80 2.54
CA ASP A 286 35.67 22.47 2.57
C ASP A 286 35.96 21.07 2.01
N LYS A 287 35.04 20.12 2.19
CA LYS A 287 35.23 18.72 1.79
C LYS A 287 34.76 18.39 0.37
N TYR A 288 33.69 19.04 -0.09
CA TYR A 288 32.98 18.68 -1.32
C TYR A 288 32.73 19.87 -2.25
N GLY A 289 33.14 21.07 -1.86
CA GLY A 289 32.82 22.30 -2.60
C GLY A 289 33.42 22.36 -4.00
N SER A 290 34.63 21.82 -4.21
CA SER A 290 35.27 21.74 -5.54
C SER A 290 34.45 20.91 -6.52
N ASP A 291 34.05 19.71 -6.09
CA ASP A 291 33.39 18.72 -6.95
C ASP A 291 31.96 19.19 -7.30
N ILE A 292 31.28 19.87 -6.37
CA ILE A 292 29.95 20.46 -6.59
C ILE A 292 30.03 21.60 -7.62
N ILE A 293 31.00 22.51 -7.49
CA ILE A 293 31.16 23.64 -8.42
C ILE A 293 31.54 23.14 -9.83
N GLU A 294 32.36 22.10 -9.94
CA GLU A 294 32.73 21.50 -11.23
C GLU A 294 31.49 20.95 -11.97
N VAL A 295 30.61 20.23 -11.26
CA VAL A 295 29.35 19.74 -11.85
C VAL A 295 28.45 20.90 -12.26
N MET A 296 28.41 21.99 -11.50
CA MET A 296 27.61 23.17 -11.83
C MET A 296 28.15 23.94 -13.06
N TRP A 297 29.47 24.07 -13.19
CA TRP A 297 30.12 24.67 -14.36
C TRP A 297 29.94 23.84 -15.64
N SER A 298 29.90 22.51 -15.51
CA SER A 298 29.65 21.62 -16.66
C SER A 298 28.27 21.86 -17.31
N GLU A 299 27.30 22.35 -16.55
CA GLU A 299 25.96 22.70 -17.06
C GLU A 299 25.91 24.13 -17.62
N THR A 300 26.64 25.08 -17.05
CA THR A 300 26.67 26.47 -17.56
C THR A 300 27.49 26.62 -18.84
N GLY A 301 28.47 25.74 -19.08
CA GLY A 301 29.36 25.77 -20.24
C GLY A 301 28.81 25.18 -21.55
N SER A 302 27.64 24.54 -21.53
CA SER A 302 27.07 23.87 -22.73
C SER A 302 26.21 24.79 -23.63
N GLY A 303 26.23 26.10 -23.38
CA GLY A 303 25.40 27.09 -24.09
C GLY A 303 26.09 28.02 -25.09
N LYS A 304 27.41 27.95 -25.32
CA LYS A 304 28.10 28.83 -26.29
C LYS A 304 29.22 28.16 -27.09
N ASP A 305 29.14 28.41 -28.40
CA ASP A 305 30.16 28.39 -29.45
C ASP A 305 30.46 27.09 -30.24
N SER A 306 29.91 27.13 -31.46
CA SER A 306 30.45 26.60 -32.70
C SER A 306 31.89 27.05 -32.96
N GLY A 307 32.74 26.16 -33.47
CA GLY A 307 33.92 26.56 -34.25
C GLY A 307 35.26 25.92 -33.86
N ASP A 308 35.60 24.87 -34.60
CA ASP A 308 36.94 24.52 -35.08
C ASP A 308 37.86 23.52 -34.32
N GLY A 309 38.32 22.54 -35.13
CA GLY A 309 39.55 21.75 -35.05
C GLY A 309 40.06 21.11 -33.74
N ALA A 310 39.92 19.78 -33.62
CA ALA A 310 41.04 18.82 -33.81
C ALA A 310 40.99 17.54 -32.93
N LYS A 311 41.07 16.41 -33.63
CA LYS A 311 41.67 15.10 -33.29
C LYS A 311 41.08 14.25 -32.14
N ARG A 312 40.24 13.31 -32.60
CA ARG A 312 39.99 11.97 -32.03
C ARG A 312 41.29 11.27 -31.58
N GLN A 313 41.28 10.73 -30.37
CA GLN A 313 41.96 9.48 -30.05
C GLN A 313 41.00 8.50 -29.36
N LYS A 314 41.10 7.25 -29.80
CA LYS A 314 40.21 6.11 -29.55
C LYS A 314 40.93 5.20 -28.54
N LYS A 315 40.31 4.90 -27.40
CA LYS A 315 40.68 3.80 -26.48
C LYS A 315 39.41 3.39 -25.72
N ASP A 316 38.69 2.40 -26.23
CA ASP A 316 38.81 0.96 -25.99
C ASP A 316 37.89 0.53 -24.84
N LYS A 317 36.88 -0.28 -25.20
CA LYS A 317 35.79 -0.70 -24.30
C LYS A 317 36.24 -1.96 -23.57
N GLY A 318 36.47 -1.86 -22.26
CA GLY A 318 36.60 -3.02 -21.39
C GLY A 318 35.22 -3.63 -21.13
N VAL A 319 34.97 -4.81 -21.72
CA VAL A 319 33.86 -5.69 -21.38
C VAL A 319 34.19 -6.33 -20.03
N VAL A 320 33.29 -6.20 -19.05
CA VAL A 320 33.39 -6.93 -17.77
C VAL A 320 32.48 -8.15 -17.87
N PHE A 321 33.10 -9.33 -17.89
CA PHE A 321 32.45 -10.63 -17.69
C PHE A 321 32.14 -10.81 -16.21
N VAL A 322 30.93 -11.25 -15.89
CA VAL A 322 30.53 -11.72 -14.56
C VAL A 322 30.54 -13.24 -14.63
N GLU A 323 31.49 -13.87 -13.96
CA GLU A 323 31.47 -15.31 -13.70
C GLU A 323 30.71 -15.55 -12.37
N SER A 324 29.63 -16.32 -12.46
CA SER A 324 28.97 -16.95 -11.32
C SER A 324 29.85 -18.08 -10.82
N SER A 325 30.14 -18.09 -9.52
CA SER A 325 30.64 -19.28 -8.82
C SER A 325 29.50 -19.87 -8.00
N GLU A 326 28.87 -20.90 -8.57
CA GLU A 326 28.21 -21.97 -7.83
C GLU A 326 29.27 -23.07 -7.62
N GLU A 327 29.38 -23.59 -6.39
CA GLU A 327 29.86 -24.93 -5.99
C GLU A 327 30.00 -24.88 -4.45
N GLU A 328 29.03 -25.40 -3.69
CA GLU A 328 28.94 -26.80 -3.25
C GLU A 328 30.21 -27.34 -2.57
N GLY A 329 30.05 -27.62 -1.27
CA GLY A 329 31.03 -28.20 -0.34
C GLY A 329 30.45 -28.23 1.06
#